data_AF-A0A4Q5R8Y7-F1
#
_entry.id   AF-A0A4Q5R8Y7-F1
#
_cell.length_a   1.000
_cell.length_b   1.000
_cell.length_c   1.000
_cell.angle_alpha   90.00
_cell.angle_beta   90.00
_cell.angle_gamma   90.00
#
_symmetry.space_group_name_H-M   'P 1'
#
loop_
_entity.id
_entity.type
_entity.pdbx_description
1 polymer ?
#
loop_
_entity_poly.entity_id
_entity_poly.type
_entity_poly.pdbx_seq_one_letter_code
_entity_poly.pdbx_strand_id
1 'polypeptide(L)'
;RNLLGEKFMKRLLGQGNPDAGALRAGYANLRHHIEYIGWLAETRRWLAGDEMSLADFAAAAHLSALDFASDVDWSISEPARDWYARVKSRPSFRPLLQDQVPGVTPPAHYADLDF
;
A
#
# COMPACT_ATOMS: atom_id res chain seq x y z
N ARG A 1 3.98 -2.84 -16.10
CA ARG A 1 3.25 -1.61 -15.70
C ARG A 1 2.62 -1.89 -14.35
N ASN A 2 2.76 -1.01 -13.37
CA ASN A 2 2.17 -1.19 -12.04
C ASN A 2 0.92 -0.31 -11.89
N LEU A 3 0.07 -0.62 -10.91
CA LEU A 3 -1.21 0.06 -10.69
C LEU A 3 -1.02 1.56 -10.40
N LEU A 4 -0.09 1.89 -9.51
CA LEU A 4 0.23 3.28 -9.14
C LEU A 4 0.65 4.12 -10.36
N GLY A 5 1.53 3.59 -11.19
CA GLY A 5 2.02 4.27 -12.38
C GLY A 5 0.89 4.54 -13.38
N GLU A 6 0.05 3.53 -13.61
CA GLU A 6 -1.03 3.59 -14.58
C GLU A 6 -2.17 4.52 -14.14
N LYS A 7 -2.58 4.45 -12.86
CA LYS A 7 -3.72 5.21 -12.32
C LYS A 7 -3.33 6.64 -11.92
N PHE A 8 -2.17 6.83 -11.30
CA PHE A 8 -1.76 8.11 -10.72
C PHE A 8 -0.66 8.80 -11.53
N MET A 9 0.48 8.16 -11.73
CA MET A 9 1.65 8.84 -12.30
C MET A 9 1.41 9.34 -13.71
N LYS A 10 0.71 8.57 -14.56
CA LYS A 10 0.36 9.03 -15.92
C LYS A 10 -0.44 10.33 -15.92
N ARG A 11 -1.42 10.44 -15.01
CA ARG A 11 -2.24 11.65 -14.88
C ARG A 11 -1.41 12.82 -14.38
N LEU A 12 -0.58 12.60 -13.35
CA LEU A 12 0.30 13.63 -12.79
C LEU A 12 1.36 14.12 -13.79
N LEU A 13 1.91 13.22 -14.60
CA LEU A 13 2.95 13.51 -15.58
C LEU A 13 2.41 13.93 -16.95
N GLY A 14 1.09 14.02 -17.13
CA GLY A 14 0.48 14.37 -18.42
C GLY A 14 0.71 13.35 -19.54
N GLN A 15 0.95 12.07 -19.20
CA GLN A 15 1.27 10.99 -20.15
C GLN A 15 0.02 10.29 -20.74
N GLY A 16 -1.09 11.00 -20.79
CA GLY A 16 -2.36 10.50 -21.32
C GLY A 16 -3.22 9.73 -20.31
N ASN A 17 -4.22 9.03 -20.83
CA ASN A 17 -5.23 8.34 -20.02
C ASN A 17 -4.75 6.95 -19.56
N PRO A 18 -5.25 6.45 -18.41
CA PRO A 18 -5.01 5.09 -17.98
C PRO A 18 -5.52 4.04 -18.97
N ASP A 19 -4.76 2.96 -19.15
CA ASP A 19 -5.15 1.77 -19.88
C ASP A 19 -6.02 0.86 -18.99
N ALA A 20 -7.27 0.64 -19.39
CA ALA A 20 -8.22 -0.16 -18.63
C ALA A 20 -7.77 -1.62 -18.45
N GLY A 21 -7.04 -2.17 -19.43
CA GLY A 21 -6.46 -3.51 -19.33
C GLY A 21 -5.43 -3.60 -18.20
N ALA A 22 -4.47 -2.67 -18.18
CA ALA A 22 -3.46 -2.56 -17.14
C ALA A 22 -4.04 -2.29 -15.75
N LEU A 23 -5.09 -1.47 -15.64
CA LEU A 23 -5.78 -1.24 -14.36
C LEU A 23 -6.39 -2.53 -13.79
N ARG A 24 -7.15 -3.28 -14.61
CA ARG A 24 -7.74 -4.55 -14.19
C ARG A 24 -6.69 -5.56 -13.75
N ALA A 25 -5.61 -5.69 -14.50
CA ALA A 25 -4.49 -6.55 -14.12
C ALA A 25 -3.82 -6.09 -12.82
N GLY A 26 -3.67 -4.78 -12.64
CA GLY A 26 -3.13 -4.17 -11.42
C GLY A 26 -3.93 -4.53 -10.17
N TYR A 27 -5.25 -4.34 -10.19
CA TYR A 27 -6.11 -4.69 -9.05
C TYR A 27 -6.16 -6.20 -8.79
N ALA A 28 -6.21 -7.02 -9.84
CA ALA A 28 -6.17 -8.48 -9.68
C ALA A 28 -4.88 -8.95 -9.00
N ASN A 29 -3.73 -8.38 -9.39
CA ASN A 29 -2.44 -8.70 -8.78
C ASN A 29 -2.34 -8.16 -7.35
N LEU A 30 -2.87 -6.96 -7.08
CA LEU A 30 -2.84 -6.36 -5.75
C LEU A 30 -3.51 -7.28 -4.73
N ARG A 31 -4.69 -7.82 -5.04
CA ARG A 31 -5.38 -8.79 -4.18
C ARG A 31 -4.46 -9.96 -3.81
N HIS A 32 -3.81 -10.56 -4.80
CA HIS A 32 -2.92 -11.70 -4.57
C HIS A 32 -1.73 -11.33 -3.66
N HIS A 33 -1.17 -10.12 -3.83
CA HIS A 33 -0.09 -9.65 -2.97
C HIS A 33 -0.56 -9.40 -1.53
N ILE A 34 -1.75 -8.86 -1.31
CA ILE A 34 -2.31 -8.67 0.04
C ILE A 34 -2.55 -10.01 0.73
N GLU A 35 -3.13 -10.99 0.02
CA GLU A 35 -3.32 -12.35 0.54
C GLU A 35 -1.97 -13.00 0.93
N TYR A 36 -0.93 -12.84 0.10
CA TYR A 36 0.40 -13.38 0.40
C TYR A 36 1.08 -12.69 1.59
N ILE A 37 1.01 -11.36 1.69
CA ILE A 37 1.50 -10.60 2.84
C ILE A 37 0.77 -11.05 4.11
N GLY A 38 -0.55 -11.25 4.02
CA GLY A 38 -1.37 -11.78 5.11
C GLY A 38 -0.89 -13.14 5.60
N TRP A 39 -0.67 -14.08 4.68
CA TRP A 39 -0.16 -15.41 5.00
C TRP A 39 1.21 -15.37 5.71
N LEU A 40 2.11 -14.49 5.26
CA LEU A 40 3.40 -14.27 5.94
C LEU A 40 3.20 -13.69 7.34
N ALA A 41 2.32 -12.69 7.48
CA ALA A 41 2.06 -11.98 8.74
C ALA A 41 1.29 -12.83 9.77
N GLU A 42 0.57 -13.86 9.34
CA GLU A 42 -0.14 -14.81 10.22
C GLU A 42 0.84 -15.73 10.97
N THR A 43 1.94 -16.12 10.31
CA THR A 43 2.89 -17.12 10.82
C THR A 43 4.20 -16.53 11.32
N ARG A 44 4.44 -15.24 11.07
CA ARG A 44 5.71 -14.55 11.37
C ARG A 44 5.45 -13.21 12.02
N ARG A 45 6.39 -12.76 12.86
CA ARG A 45 6.31 -11.43 13.50
C ARG A 45 6.45 -10.29 12.48
N TRP A 46 7.38 -10.46 11.54
CA TRP A 46 7.69 -9.58 10.41
C TRP A 46 7.81 -10.40 9.13
N LEU A 47 7.74 -9.77 7.96
CA LEU A 47 7.60 -10.52 6.69
C LEU A 47 8.75 -11.52 6.44
N ALA A 48 9.97 -11.18 6.88
CA ALA A 48 11.15 -12.02 6.73
C ALA A 48 11.47 -12.93 7.93
N GLY A 49 10.72 -12.85 9.04
CA GLY A 49 10.98 -13.65 10.25
C GLY A 49 10.64 -12.92 11.54
N ASP A 50 11.48 -13.09 12.57
CA ASP A 50 11.23 -12.56 13.91
C ASP A 50 11.66 -11.10 14.10
N GLU A 51 12.50 -10.58 13.20
CA GLU A 51 13.01 -9.21 13.24
C GLU A 51 12.54 -8.42 12.01
N MET A 52 12.30 -7.12 12.23
CA MET A 52 11.93 -6.20 11.16
C MET A 52 13.08 -6.06 10.18
N SER A 53 12.78 -6.09 8.89
CA SER A 53 13.79 -6.10 7.83
C SER A 53 13.45 -5.14 6.69
N LEU A 54 14.33 -5.08 5.69
CA LEU A 54 14.06 -4.38 4.44
C LEU A 54 12.82 -4.92 3.71
N ALA A 55 12.43 -6.18 3.95
CA ALA A 55 11.21 -6.73 3.36
C ALA A 55 9.97 -5.96 3.84
N ASP A 56 9.92 -5.63 5.13
CA ASP A 56 8.81 -4.89 5.73
C ASP A 56 8.74 -3.47 5.20
N PHE A 57 9.89 -2.78 5.15
CA PHE A 57 9.95 -1.41 4.60
C PHE A 57 9.61 -1.36 3.12
N ALA A 58 10.10 -2.32 2.32
CA ALA A 58 9.79 -2.37 0.90
C ALA A 58 8.29 -2.59 0.66
N ALA A 59 7.68 -3.56 1.34
CA ALA A 59 6.25 -3.83 1.23
C ALA A 59 5.42 -2.63 1.72
N ALA A 60 5.74 -2.09 2.90
CA ALA A 60 4.98 -0.98 3.48
C ALA A 60 5.10 0.31 2.66
N ALA A 61 6.26 0.60 2.05
CA ALA A 61 6.41 1.75 1.16
C ALA A 61 5.53 1.64 -0.09
N HIS A 62 5.47 0.47 -0.72
CA HIS A 62 4.60 0.24 -1.88
C HIS A 62 3.12 0.31 -1.50
N LEU A 63 2.74 -0.29 -0.37
CA LEU A 63 1.36 -0.22 0.12
C LEU A 63 0.97 1.20 0.55
N SER A 64 1.89 1.99 1.13
CA SER A 64 1.63 3.40 1.47
C SER A 64 1.20 4.22 0.27
N ALA A 65 1.91 4.06 -0.85
CA ALA A 65 1.58 4.80 -2.07
C ALA A 65 0.21 4.39 -2.63
N LEU A 66 -0.18 3.12 -2.49
CA LEU A 66 -1.48 2.62 -2.91
C LEU A 66 -2.61 2.98 -1.92
N ASP A 67 -2.34 3.00 -0.62
CA ASP A 67 -3.30 3.37 0.42
C ASP A 67 -3.59 4.88 0.39
N PHE A 68 -2.58 5.71 0.13
CA PHE A 68 -2.75 7.14 -0.18
C PHE A 68 -3.72 7.38 -1.35
N ALA A 69 -3.72 6.45 -2.30
CA ALA A 69 -4.54 6.43 -3.49
C ALA A 69 -5.92 5.76 -3.30
N SER A 70 -6.24 5.28 -2.10
CA SER A 70 -7.43 4.48 -1.77
C SER A 70 -7.57 3.21 -2.62
N ASP A 71 -6.45 2.58 -3.00
CA ASP A 71 -6.43 1.38 -3.85
C ASP A 71 -6.35 0.06 -3.09
N VAL A 72 -6.01 0.11 -1.79
CA VAL A 72 -5.87 -1.10 -0.97
C VAL A 72 -7.18 -1.41 -0.26
N ASP A 73 -7.72 -2.61 -0.51
CA ASP A 73 -8.84 -3.16 0.25
C ASP A 73 -8.30 -4.02 1.40
N TRP A 74 -8.23 -3.42 2.59
CA TRP A 74 -7.73 -4.07 3.80
C TRP A 74 -8.66 -5.17 4.33
N SER A 75 -9.92 -5.25 3.88
CA SER A 75 -10.85 -6.33 4.27
C SER A 75 -10.47 -7.69 3.69
N ILE A 76 -9.59 -7.71 2.67
CA ILE A 76 -9.07 -8.94 2.06
C ILE A 76 -8.27 -9.77 3.06
N SER A 77 -7.53 -9.13 3.98
CA SER A 77 -6.68 -9.83 4.93
C SER A 77 -6.43 -9.02 6.20
N GLU A 78 -7.05 -9.46 7.29
CA GLU A 78 -6.84 -8.91 8.64
C GLU A 78 -5.37 -9.02 9.11
N PRO A 79 -4.66 -10.16 8.95
CA PRO A 79 -3.24 -10.24 9.30
C PRO A 79 -2.37 -9.22 8.56
N ALA A 80 -2.67 -8.95 7.28
CA ALA A 80 -1.95 -7.95 6.48
C ALA A 80 -2.23 -6.53 6.99
N ARG A 81 -3.50 -6.20 7.30
CA ARG A 81 -3.89 -4.92 7.90
C ARG A 81 -3.16 -4.70 9.22
N ASP A 82 -3.20 -5.68 10.12
CA ASP A 82 -2.59 -5.57 11.44
C ASP A 82 -1.06 -5.45 11.36
N TRP A 83 -0.41 -6.17 10.44
CA TRP A 83 1.02 -5.98 10.15
C TRP A 83 1.30 -4.57 9.63
N TYR A 84 0.48 -4.05 8.70
CA TYR A 84 0.68 -2.72 8.13
C TYR A 84 0.48 -1.64 9.20
N ALA A 85 -0.53 -1.75 10.08
CA ALA A 85 -0.74 -0.85 11.21
C ALA A 85 0.48 -0.83 12.18
N ARG A 86 1.10 -1.99 12.44
CA ARG A 86 2.35 -2.07 13.23
C ARG A 86 3.53 -1.35 12.55
N VAL A 87 3.63 -1.37 11.22
CA VAL A 87 4.67 -0.62 10.50
C VAL A 87 4.36 0.87 10.48
N LYS A 88 3.10 1.23 10.19
CA LYS A 88 2.58 2.59 10.05
C LYS A 88 2.68 3.42 11.32
N SER A 89 2.53 2.79 12.49
CA SER A 89 2.63 3.45 13.80
C SER A 89 4.06 3.85 14.21
N ARG A 90 5.09 3.45 13.45
CA ARG A 90 6.48 3.73 13.79
C ARG A 90 6.89 5.17 13.48
N PRO A 91 7.79 5.79 14.26
CA PRO A 91 8.27 7.15 14.02
C PRO A 91 8.81 7.41 12.61
N SER A 92 9.46 6.41 12.02
CA SER A 92 10.02 6.48 10.66
C SER A 92 8.96 6.61 9.57
N PHE A 93 7.71 6.24 9.85
CA PHE A 93 6.61 6.30 8.89
C PHE A 93 5.87 7.64 8.92
N ARG A 94 6.00 8.42 10.01
CA ARG A 94 5.28 9.69 10.19
C ARG A 94 5.46 10.68 9.04
N PRO A 95 6.66 10.87 8.45
CA PRO A 95 6.80 11.76 7.30
C PRO A 95 5.92 11.35 6.11
N LEU A 96 5.79 10.04 5.84
CA LEU A 96 4.96 9.52 4.75
C LEU A 96 3.45 9.77 4.98
N LEU A 97 3.01 9.78 6.24
CA LEU A 97 1.62 10.09 6.60
C LEU A 97 1.28 11.57 6.45
N GLN A 98 2.31 12.42 6.33
CA GLN A 98 2.19 13.86 6.13
C GLN A 98 2.38 14.26 4.67
N ASP A 99 2.68 13.31 3.79
CA ASP A 99 2.87 13.58 2.37
C ASP A 99 1.62 14.20 1.75
N GLN A 100 1.83 15.21 0.91
CA GLN A 100 0.78 15.84 0.13
C GLN A 100 1.16 15.81 -1.34
N VAL A 101 0.22 15.35 -2.17
CA VAL A 101 0.38 15.29 -3.62
C VAL A 101 -0.67 16.21 -4.25
N PRO A 102 -0.28 17.24 -5.01
CA PRO A 102 -1.23 18.15 -5.66
C PRO A 102 -2.26 17.39 -6.50
N GLY A 103 -3.54 17.71 -6.31
CA GLY A 103 -4.64 17.09 -7.04
C GLY A 103 -5.00 15.66 -6.59
N VAL A 104 -4.47 15.21 -5.46
CA VAL A 104 -4.85 13.96 -4.80
C VAL A 104 -5.20 14.25 -3.34
N THR A 105 -6.40 13.84 -2.95
CA THR A 105 -6.85 13.89 -1.56
C THR A 105 -6.76 12.47 -1.01
N PRO A 106 -5.88 12.19 -0.03
CA PRO A 106 -5.84 10.87 0.58
C PRO A 106 -7.13 10.57 1.33
N PRO A 107 -7.48 9.28 1.51
CA PRO A 107 -8.64 8.92 2.31
C PRO A 107 -8.44 9.32 3.77
N ALA A 108 -9.54 9.52 4.51
CA ALA A 108 -9.49 9.92 5.91
C ALA A 108 -8.69 8.95 6.79
N HIS A 109 -8.72 7.65 6.46
CA HIS A 109 -8.00 6.60 7.17
C HIS A 109 -6.49 6.56 6.87
N TYR A 110 -6.00 7.30 5.88
CA TYR A 110 -4.58 7.23 5.49
C TYR A 110 -3.65 7.66 6.62
N ALA A 111 -4.02 8.66 7.42
CA ALA A 111 -3.25 9.07 8.60
C ALA A 111 -3.71 8.39 9.89
N ASP A 112 -4.82 7.64 9.84
CA ASP A 112 -5.35 6.91 10.99
C ASP A 112 -4.49 5.66 11.25
N LEU A 113 -4.17 5.40 12.52
CA LEU A 113 -3.40 4.24 12.93
C LEU A 113 -4.31 3.04 13.27
N ASP A 114 -5.60 3.27 13.48
CA ASP A 114 -6.61 2.27 13.88
C ASP A 114 -7.59 1.91 12.73
N PHE A 115 -7.15 2.09 11.47
CA PHE A 115 -7.92 1.88 10.24
C PHE A 115 -8.29 0.41 9.93
#